data_AF-A0A7W6FWW4-F1
#
_entry.id   AF-A0A7W6FWW4-F1
#
_cell.length_a   1.000
_cell.length_b   1.000
_cell.length_c   1.000
_cell.angle_alpha   90.00
_cell.angle_beta   90.00
_cell.angle_gamma   90.00
#
_symmetry.space_group_name_H-M   'P 1'
#
loop_
_entity.id
_entity.type
_entity.pdbx_description
1 polymer ?
#
loop_
_entity_poly.entity_id
_entity_poly.type
_entity_poly.pdbx_seq_one_letter_code
_entity_poly.pdbx_strand_id
1 'polypeptide(L)'
;MTQDRPDAADFLKMFETPQFTGLAIKAVFEDPDRMELTGQSLIAAELAQKYGYRDINGGQPVSHRSDWGEPRPFQGEIKVG
;
A
#
# COMPACT_ATOMS: atom_id res chain seq x y z
N MET A 1 27.21 25.85 7.48
CA MET A 1 25.78 25.58 7.69
C MET A 1 25.59 24.08 7.60
N THR A 2 25.76 23.36 8.70
CA THR A 2 25.50 21.92 8.77
C THR A 2 23.99 21.79 8.93
N GLN A 3 23.31 21.29 7.92
CA GLN A 3 21.87 21.08 8.01
C GLN A 3 21.63 19.97 9.03
N ASP A 4 20.91 20.30 10.10
CA ASP A 4 20.48 19.38 11.14
C ASP A 4 19.48 18.40 10.49
N ARG A 5 20.01 17.33 9.88
CA ARG A 5 19.18 16.31 9.25
C ARG A 5 18.62 15.43 10.36
N PRO A 6 17.31 15.13 10.35
CA PRO A 6 16.74 14.21 11.31
C PRO A 6 17.54 12.91 11.29
N ASP A 7 17.71 12.32 12.47
CA ASP A 7 18.34 11.01 12.52
C ASP A 7 17.53 10.03 11.65
N ALA A 8 18.24 9.08 11.04
CA ALA A 8 17.61 8.17 10.09
C ALA A 8 16.49 7.34 10.74
N ALA A 9 16.56 7.07 12.05
CA ALA A 9 15.56 6.28 12.76
C ALA A 9 14.25 7.06 12.94
N ASP A 10 14.33 8.34 13.28
CA ASP A 10 13.20 9.25 13.42
C ASP A 10 12.54 9.53 12.08
N PHE A 11 13.33 9.68 11.01
CA PHE A 11 12.79 9.80 9.66
C PHE A 11 11.99 8.55 9.24
N LEU A 12 12.51 7.34 9.55
CA LEU A 12 11.83 6.08 9.22
C LEU A 12 10.51 5.89 9.98
N LYS A 13 10.35 6.47 11.18
CA LYS A 13 9.06 6.43 11.92
C LYS A 13 7.91 7.13 11.20
N MET A 14 8.21 7.96 10.19
CA MET A 14 7.19 8.62 9.37
C MET A 14 6.57 7.69 8.31
N PHE A 15 7.17 6.53 8.07
CA PHE A 15 6.71 5.56 7.08
C PHE A 15 6.08 4.33 7.75
N GLU A 16 5.26 3.61 6.99
CA GLU A 16 4.81 2.28 7.38
C GLU A 16 5.96 1.28 7.52
N THR A 17 5.76 0.25 8.34
CA THR A 17 6.70 -0.86 8.40
C THR A 17 6.60 -1.72 7.13
N PRO A 18 7.68 -2.42 6.72
CA PRO A 18 7.60 -3.40 5.62
C PRO A 18 6.53 -4.49 5.83
N GLN A 19 6.24 -4.81 7.10
CA GLN A 19 5.21 -5.78 7.46
C GLN A 19 3.80 -5.31 7.06
N PHE A 20 3.51 -4.01 7.07
CA PHE A 20 2.24 -3.47 6.60
C PHE A 20 1.96 -3.88 5.13
N THR A 21 2.97 -3.76 4.26
CA THR A 21 2.87 -4.22 2.86
C THR A 21 2.70 -5.74 2.77
N GLY A 22 3.37 -6.51 3.63
CA GLY A 22 3.18 -7.95 3.72
C GLY A 22 1.74 -8.35 4.10
N LEU A 23 1.11 -7.61 5.02
CA LEU A 23 -0.29 -7.80 5.40
C LEU A 23 -1.24 -7.51 4.23
N ALA A 24 -0.94 -6.52 3.39
CA ALA A 24 -1.72 -6.26 2.18
C ALA A 24 -1.70 -7.46 1.22
N ILE A 25 -0.53 -8.05 0.98
CA ILE A 25 -0.39 -9.25 0.14
C ILE A 25 -1.16 -10.43 0.73
N LYS A 26 -1.03 -10.67 2.05
CA LYS A 26 -1.77 -11.70 2.76
C LYS A 26 -3.28 -11.51 2.59
N ALA A 27 -3.78 -10.28 2.77
CA ALA A 27 -5.20 -9.99 2.66
C ALA A 27 -5.75 -10.25 1.26
N VAL A 28 -5.02 -9.87 0.20
CA VAL A 28 -5.40 -10.21 -1.18
C VAL A 28 -5.36 -11.72 -1.43
N PHE A 29 -4.37 -12.42 -0.89
CA PHE A 29 -4.29 -13.88 -1.04
C PHE A 29 -5.47 -14.61 -0.37
N GLU A 30 -5.91 -14.12 0.78
CA GLU A 30 -7.02 -14.70 1.55
C GLU A 30 -8.41 -14.26 1.04
N ASP A 31 -8.49 -13.22 0.20
CA ASP A 31 -9.76 -12.79 -0.39
C ASP A 31 -10.34 -13.90 -1.31
N PRO A 32 -11.54 -14.43 -1.04
CA PRO A 32 -12.17 -15.44 -1.89
C PRO A 32 -12.39 -14.94 -3.33
N ASP A 33 -12.59 -13.64 -3.51
CA ASP A 33 -12.85 -12.96 -4.78
C ASP A 33 -11.59 -12.26 -5.32
N ARG A 34 -10.39 -12.66 -4.89
CA ARG A 34 -9.10 -12.04 -5.31
C ARG A 34 -8.86 -11.96 -6.83
N MET A 35 -9.56 -12.77 -7.61
CA MET A 35 -9.51 -12.68 -9.08
C MET A 35 -10.07 -11.35 -9.58
N GLU A 36 -11.04 -10.75 -8.87
CA GLU A 36 -11.53 -9.40 -9.19
C GLU A 36 -10.45 -8.34 -9.02
N LEU A 37 -9.51 -8.54 -8.10
CA LEU A 37 -8.40 -7.62 -7.83
C LEU A 37 -7.19 -7.83 -8.76
N THR A 38 -7.18 -8.92 -9.53
CA THR A 38 -6.03 -9.30 -10.37
C THR A 38 -5.90 -8.36 -11.57
N GLY A 39 -4.66 -8.02 -11.93
CA GLY A 39 -4.37 -7.11 -13.05
C GLY A 39 -4.52 -5.62 -12.72
N GLN A 40 -4.80 -5.28 -11.46
CA GLN A 40 -4.96 -3.91 -11.00
C GLN A 40 -3.76 -3.46 -10.16
N SER A 41 -3.53 -2.14 -10.12
CA SER A 41 -2.69 -1.53 -9.09
C SER A 41 -3.54 -1.25 -7.85
N LEU A 42 -3.16 -1.82 -6.71
CA LEU A 42 -3.87 -1.70 -5.44
C LEU A 42 -3.08 -0.80 -4.48
N ILE A 43 -3.78 -0.01 -3.67
CA ILE A 43 -3.19 0.84 -2.63
C ILE A 43 -3.30 0.12 -1.28
N ALA A 44 -2.16 -0.15 -0.63
CA ALA A 44 -2.12 -0.91 0.64
C ALA A 44 -2.99 -0.27 1.73
N ALA A 45 -2.99 1.06 1.86
CA ALA A 45 -3.84 1.79 2.80
C ALA A 45 -5.35 1.57 2.56
N GLU A 46 -5.78 1.45 1.30
CA GLU A 46 -7.19 1.17 0.95
C GLU A 46 -7.55 -0.29 1.27
N LEU A 47 -6.62 -1.22 1.04
CA LEU A 47 -6.80 -2.61 1.44
C LEU A 47 -6.87 -2.77 2.97
N ALA A 48 -6.05 -2.01 3.71
CA ALA A 48 -6.07 -2.00 5.17
C ALA A 48 -7.44 -1.54 5.71
N GLN A 49 -8.06 -0.54 5.08
CA GLN A 49 -9.41 -0.12 5.40
C GLN A 49 -10.46 -1.18 5.01
N LYS A 50 -10.35 -1.77 3.81
CA LYS A 50 -11.26 -2.81 3.31
C LYS A 50 -11.28 -4.04 4.22
N TYR A 51 -10.11 -4.52 4.63
CA TYR A 51 -9.97 -5.78 5.39
C TYR A 51 -9.75 -5.58 6.90
N GLY A 52 -9.70 -4.34 7.39
CA GLY A 52 -9.67 -4.02 8.82
C GLY A 52 -8.36 -4.36 9.54
N TYR A 53 -7.21 -4.26 8.87
CA TYR A 53 -5.90 -4.45 9.51
C TYR A 53 -5.14 -3.12 9.69
N ARG A 54 -4.20 -3.14 10.64
CA ARG A 54 -3.31 -2.04 10.99
C ARG A 54 -1.85 -2.44 10.82
N ASP A 55 -0.98 -1.44 10.76
CA ASP A 55 0.46 -1.66 10.88
C ASP A 55 0.80 -2.20 12.28
N ILE A 56 1.89 -2.95 12.39
CA ILE A 56 2.33 -3.64 13.62
C ILE A 56 2.71 -2.66 14.74
N ASN A 57 3.03 -1.42 14.38
CA ASN A 57 3.26 -0.32 15.32
C ASN A 57 1.95 0.35 15.78
N GLY A 58 0.78 -0.16 15.36
CA GLY A 58 -0.54 0.38 15.66
C GLY A 58 -1.02 1.48 14.69
N GLY A 59 -0.16 1.89 13.75
CA GLY A 59 -0.44 2.91 12.75
C GLY A 59 -1.51 2.50 11.73
N GLN A 60 -2.15 3.50 11.15
CA GLN A 60 -3.08 3.34 10.04
C GLN A 60 -2.69 4.30 8.91
N PRO A 61 -1.86 3.85 7.95
CA PRO A 61 -1.57 4.62 6.76
C PRO A 61 -2.86 5.04 6.03
N VAL A 62 -2.86 6.25 5.49
CA VAL A 62 -3.99 6.81 4.74
C VAL A 62 -3.77 6.65 3.23
N SER A 63 -4.84 6.60 2.45
CA SER A 63 -4.72 6.66 0.99
C SER A 63 -4.46 8.11 0.57
N HIS A 64 -3.42 8.32 -0.23
CA HIS A 64 -3.11 9.62 -0.84
C HIS A 64 -3.74 9.81 -2.22
N ARG A 65 -4.73 8.96 -2.58
CA ARG A 65 -5.40 9.04 -3.89
C ARG A 65 -5.98 10.43 -4.18
N SER A 66 -6.54 11.11 -3.18
CA SER A 66 -7.07 12.48 -3.35
C SER A 66 -5.99 13.51 -3.65
N ASP A 67 -4.80 13.30 -3.10
CA ASP A 67 -3.73 14.31 -3.11
C ASP A 67 -2.81 14.12 -4.32
N TRP A 68 -2.53 12.87 -4.68
CA TRP A 68 -1.54 12.51 -5.71
C TRP A 68 -2.15 11.80 -6.92
N GLY A 69 -3.46 11.55 -6.90
CA GLY A 69 -4.17 10.85 -7.96
C GLY A 69 -4.13 9.34 -7.80
N GLU A 70 -4.80 8.66 -8.73
CA GLU A 70 -4.91 7.20 -8.76
C GLU A 70 -3.78 6.52 -9.54
N PRO A 71 -3.39 5.28 -9.15
CA PRO A 71 -2.54 4.46 -9.98
C PRO A 71 -3.12 4.33 -11.39
N ARG A 72 -2.28 4.44 -12.41
CA ARG A 72 -2.76 4.30 -13.79
C ARG A 72 -3.33 2.89 -13.99
N PRO A 73 -4.51 2.76 -14.63
CA PRO A 73 -5.02 1.46 -15.02
C PRO A 73 -4.04 0.80 -16.00
N PHE A 74 -4.02 -0.54 -16.00
CA PHE A 74 -3.24 -1.30 -16.96
C PHE A 74 -3.65 -0.94 -18.40
N GLN A 75 -2.68 -0.52 -19.22
CA GLN A 75 -2.92 -0.08 -20.62
C GLN A 75 -2.56 -1.14 -21.67
N GLY A 76 -2.23 -2.37 -21.26
CA GLY A 76 -1.82 -3.41 -22.20
C GLY A 76 -2.99 -4.07 -22.92
N GLU A 77 -2.86 -4.30 -24.22
CA GLU A 77 -3.68 -5.27 -24.94
C GLU A 77 -3.27 -6.68 -24.49
N ILE A 78 -4.19 -7.42 -23.87
CA ILE A 78 -4.00 -8.85 -23.62
C ILE A 78 -4.17 -9.57 -24.97
N LYS A 79 -3.06 -9.86 -25.65
CA LYS A 79 -3.06 -10.76 -26.80
C LYS A 79 -3.16 -12.19 -26.27
N VAL A 80 -4.37 -12.73 -26.28
CA VAL A 80 -4.59 -14.16 -26.06
C VAL A 80 -4.12 -14.88 -27.33
N GLY A 81 -3.04 -15.64 -27.22
CA GLY A 81 -2.54 -16.54 -28.25
C GLY A 81 -3.22 -17.91 -28.20
#